data_AF-A0A0P8BF70-F1
#
_entry.id   AF-A0A0P8BF70-F1
#
_cell.length_a   1.000
_cell.length_b   1.000
_cell.length_c   1.000
_cell.angle_alpha   90.00
_cell.angle_beta   90.00
_cell.angle_gamma   90.00
#
_symmetry.space_group_name_H-M   'P 1'
#
loop_
_entity.id
_entity.type
_entity.pdbx_description
1 polymer ?
#
loop_
_entity_poly.entity_id
_entity_poly.type
_entity_poly.pdbx_seq_one_letter_code
_entity_poly.pdbx_strand_id
1 'polypeptide(L)' 'MGQTLTAKDTSSDISQDTPTLANVAEYDIKSVLPELKPEISLYLTLPGVSGSAVELEISSMEIQEWQTISAR' A
#
# COMPACT_ATOMS: atom_id res chain seq x y z
N MET A 1 4.55 -4.52 -19.45
CA MET A 1 3.47 -5.20 -18.72
C MET A 1 3.76 -5.03 -17.24
N GLY A 2 2.96 -4.27 -16.51
CA GLY A 2 3.13 -4.08 -15.06
C GLY A 2 2.61 -5.28 -14.27
N GLN A 3 3.07 -5.45 -13.04
CA GLN A 3 2.58 -6.47 -12.11
C GLN A 3 1.59 -5.80 -11.14
N THR A 4 0.38 -6.35 -11.04
CA THR A 4 -0.61 -5.91 -10.05
C THR A 4 -0.48 -6.79 -8.82
N LEU A 5 -0.32 -6.16 -7.66
CA LEU A 5 -0.28 -6.81 -6.35
C LEU A 5 -1.52 -6.38 -5.57
N THR A 6 -2.01 -7.25 -4.68
CA THR A 6 -3.22 -6.98 -3.89
C THR A 6 -2.89 -7.03 -2.42
N ALA A 7 -2.99 -5.88 -1.75
CA ALA A 7 -2.88 -5.77 -0.31
C ALA A 7 -4.25 -5.98 0.34
N LYS A 8 -4.26 -6.55 1.55
CA LYS A 8 -5.49 -6.75 2.32
C LYS A 8 -5.94 -5.40 2.91
N ASP A 9 -7.21 -5.04 2.76
CA ASP A 9 -7.82 -3.93 3.50
C ASP A 9 -7.94 -4.30 4.99
N THR A 10 -7.35 -3.48 5.86
CA THR A 10 -7.32 -3.62 7.32
C THR A 10 -7.89 -2.39 8.03
N SER A 11 -8.68 -1.57 7.32
CA SER A 11 -9.28 -0.34 7.87
C SER A 11 -10.14 -0.60 9.11
N SER A 12 -10.78 -1.78 9.20
CA SER A 12 -11.57 -2.21 10.35
C SER A 12 -10.74 -2.67 11.54
N ASP A 13 -9.48 -3.02 11.30
CA ASP A 13 -8.63 -3.72 12.27
C ASP A 13 -7.69 -2.75 13.00
N ILE A 14 -7.29 -1.64 12.37
CA ILE A 14 -6.28 -0.70 12.89
C ILE A 14 -6.91 0.52 13.58
N SER A 15 -7.90 1.16 12.95
CA SER A 15 -8.57 2.34 13.50
C SER A 15 -9.72 1.96 14.46
N GLN A 16 -9.40 1.26 15.56
CA GLN A 16 -10.40 0.85 16.56
C GLN A 16 -10.64 1.91 17.64
N ASP A 17 -9.60 2.68 18.01
CA ASP A 17 -9.67 3.69 19.08
C ASP A 17 -10.28 5.02 18.62
N THR A 18 -10.21 5.30 17.31
CA THR A 18 -10.84 6.46 16.67
C THR A 18 -11.58 5.98 15.44
N PRO A 19 -12.86 6.38 15.25
CA PRO A 19 -13.58 6.02 14.05
C PRO A 19 -12.79 6.49 12.82
N THR A 20 -12.50 5.56 11.93
CA THR A 20 -11.80 5.83 10.67
C THR A 20 -12.47 7.00 9.97
N LEU A 21 -11.68 8.00 9.59
CA LEU A 21 -12.22 9.17 8.90
C LEU A 21 -12.95 8.72 7.62
N ALA A 22 -14.04 9.42 7.29
CA ALA A 22 -14.78 9.14 6.07
C ALA A 22 -13.83 9.19 4.86
N ASN A 23 -13.89 8.17 4.01
CA ASN A 23 -13.06 8.01 2.80
C ASN A 23 -11.57 7.72 3.06
N VAL A 24 -11.19 7.30 4.27
CA VAL A 24 -9.86 6.76 4.56
C VAL A 24 -9.90 5.24 4.58
N ALA A 25 -8.94 4.62 3.89
CA ALA A 25 -8.73 3.17 3.90
C ALA A 25 -7.28 2.86 4.25
N GLU A 26 -7.07 1.75 4.94
CA GLU A 26 -5.78 1.27 5.40
C GLU A 26 -5.55 -0.12 4.83
N TYR A 27 -4.37 -0.34 4.25
CA TYR A 27 -4.03 -1.60 3.59
C TYR A 27 -2.77 -2.20 4.20
N ASP A 28 -2.80 -3.50 4.50
CA ASP A 28 -1.62 -4.25 4.93
C ASP A 28 -0.75 -4.60 3.72
N ILE A 29 0.20 -3.72 3.44
CA ILE A 29 1.17 -3.90 2.37
C ILE A 29 2.28 -4.90 2.72
N LYS A 30 2.44 -5.34 3.98
CA LYS A 30 3.57 -6.21 4.37
C LYS A 30 3.62 -7.51 3.58
N SER A 31 2.45 -8.06 3.25
CA SER A 31 2.32 -9.29 2.45
C SER A 31 2.87 -9.15 1.03
N VAL A 32 2.82 -7.94 0.45
CA VAL A 32 3.22 -7.69 -0.94
C VAL A 32 4.59 -7.01 -1.07
N LEU A 33 5.15 -6.46 0.02
CA LEU A 33 6.47 -5.82 0.03
C LEU A 33 7.62 -6.69 -0.51
N PRO A 34 7.70 -8.01 -0.21
CA PRO A 34 8.77 -8.87 -0.76
C PRO A 34 8.72 -9.04 -2.28
N GLU A 35 7.56 -8.79 -2.90
CA GLU A 35 7.37 -8.88 -4.35
C GLU A 35 7.77 -7.59 -5.08
N LEU A 36 7.95 -6.49 -4.34
CA LEU A 36 8.37 -5.20 -4.89
C LEU A 36 9.85 -5.22 -5.25
N LYS A 37 10.17 -4.76 -6.46
CA LYS A 37 11.57 -4.60 -6.90
C LYS A 37 12.02 -3.16 -6.66
N PRO A 38 13.08 -2.91 -5.86
CA PRO A 38 13.58 -1.57 -5.60
C PRO A 38 14.36 -0.98 -6.79
N GLU A 39 14.42 -1.64 -7.93
CA GLU A 39 15.23 -1.17 -9.08
C GLU A 39 14.49 -0.16 -9.98
N ILE A 40 13.16 -0.05 -9.85
CA ILE A 40 12.31 0.78 -10.72
C ILE A 40 11.27 1.51 -9.87
N SER A 41 10.98 2.77 -10.21
CA SER A 41 9.86 3.50 -9.61
C SER A 41 8.56 2.71 -9.78
N LEU A 42 7.88 2.49 -8.66
CA LEU A 42 6.66 1.70 -8.60
C LEU A 42 5.45 2.63 -8.67
N TYR A 43 4.46 2.20 -9.44
CA TYR A 43 3.13 2.78 -9.46
C TYR A 43 2.19 1.90 -8.64
N LEU A 44 1.61 2.43 -7.56
CA LEU A 44 0.58 1.73 -6.80
C LEU A 44 -0.79 2.30 -7.13
N THR A 45 -1.74 1.42 -7.38
CA THR A 45 -3.13 1.75 -7.66
C THR A 45 -3.98 1.33 -6.46
N LEU A 46 -4.59 2.29 -5.77
CA LEU A 46 -5.45 2.01 -4.62
C LEU A 46 -6.93 2.12 -5.01
N PRO A 47 -7.79 1.16 -4.62
CA PRO A 47 -9.22 1.29 -4.81
C PRO A 47 -9.78 2.33 -3.84
N GLY A 48 -10.53 3.30 -4.37
CA GLY A 48 -11.17 4.37 -3.61
C GLY A 48 -12.69 4.19 -3.49
N VAL A 49 -13.27 4.81 -2.45
CA VAL A 49 -14.73 4.84 -2.20
C VAL A 49 -15.55 5.51 -3.31
N SER A 50 -14.94 6.40 -4.09
CA SER A 50 -15.57 7.06 -5.23
C SER A 50 -15.56 6.22 -6.51
N GLY A 51 -14.98 5.01 -6.47
CA GLY A 51 -14.80 4.14 -7.64
C GLY A 51 -13.64 4.54 -8.56
N SER A 52 -13.00 5.69 -8.31
CA SER A 52 -11.77 6.09 -9.00
C SER A 52 -10.55 5.53 -8.28
N ALA A 53 -9.64 4.95 -9.05
CA ALA A 53 -8.36 4.52 -8.52
C ALA A 53 -7.39 5.70 -8.39
N VAL A 54 -6.61 5.72 -7.32
CA VAL A 54 -5.54 6.71 -7.13
C VAL A 54 -4.22 6.03 -7.47
N GLU A 55 -3.40 6.69 -8.30
CA GLU A 55 -2.06 6.26 -8.66
C GLU A 55 -1.03 6.99 -7.81
N LEU A 56 -0.11 6.25 -7.21
CA LEU A 56 0.98 6.75 -6.38
C LEU A 56 2.31 6.39 -7.02
N GLU A 57 3.12 7.40 -7.31
CA GLU A 57 4.52 7.22 -7.71
C GLU A 57 5.38 7.04 -6.47
N ILE A 58 6.12 5.92 -6.41
CA ILE A 58 6.97 5.58 -5.27
C ILE A 58 8.37 5.33 -5.80
N SER A 59 9.35 5.98 -5.17
CA SER A 59 10.76 5.82 -5.52
C SER A 59 11.31 4.47 -5.06
N SER A 60 12.36 4.03 -5.75
CA SER A 60 13.15 2.86 -5.37
C SER A 60 13.66 2.89 -3.92
N MET A 61 14.04 4.07 -3.44
CA MET A 61 14.58 4.25 -2.09
C MET A 61 13.50 4.00 -1.03
N GLU A 62 12.29 4.52 -1.22
CA GLU A 62 11.16 4.30 -0.30
C GLU A 62 10.78 2.81 -0.24
N ILE A 63 10.79 2.11 -1.38
CA ILE A 63 10.52 0.66 -1.43
C ILE A 63 11.53 -0.10 -0.57
N GLN A 64 12.81 0.25 -0.66
CA GLN A 64 13.87 -0.42 0.10
C GLN A 64 13.76 -0.15 1.61
N GLU A 65 13.35 1.05 2.01
CA GLU A 65 13.05 1.37 3.41
C GLU A 65 11.87 0.53 3.93
N TRP A 66 10.78 0.43 3.17
CA TRP A 66 9.61 -0.35 3.56
C TRP A 66 9.93 -1.83 3.74
N GLN A 67 10.68 -2.42 2.80
CA GLN A 67 11.15 -3.81 2.92
C GLN A 67 11.97 -4.01 4.20
N THR A 68 12.87 -3.07 4.51
CA THR A 68 13.70 -3.12 5.72
C THR A 68 12.88 -3.06 7.01
N ILE A 69 11.85 -2.23 7.07
CA ILE A 69 10.97 -2.10 8.24
C ILE A 69 10.10 -3.34 8.42
N SER A 70 9.62 -3.93 7.33
CA SER A 70 8.71 -5.09 7.35
C SER A 70 9.37 -6.42 7.73
N ALA A 71 10.69 -6.54 7.58
CA ALA A 71 11.47 -7.73 7.90
C ALA A 71 11.80 -7.88 9.40
N ARG A 72 11.42 -6.90 10.22
CA ARG A 72 11.58 -6.89 11.69
C ARG A 72 10.34 -7.43 12.38
#